data_AF-X1AN09-F1
#
_entry.id   AF-X1AN09-F1
#
_cell.length_a   1.000
_cell.length_b   1.000
_cell.length_c   1.000
_cell.angle_alpha   90.00
_cell.angle_beta   90.00
_cell.angle_gamma   90.00
#
_symmetry.space_group_name_H-M   'P 1'
#
loop_
_entity.id
_entity.type
_entity.pdbx_description
1 polymer ?
#
loop_
_entity_poly.entity_id
_entity_poly.type
_entity_poly.pdbx_seq_one_letter_code
_entity_poly.pdbx_strand_id
1 'polypeptide(L)'
;MVAGILGEKVGMTRIFAKNGESIPVTVILAGPCQVIQKKNLEKDGYNAVQLGFKEIKEKKVSKPIANHLNKYKAKPIKYIREFKVDDSSKYSSGSEVKVDIFKEGD
;
A
#
# COMPACT_ATOMS: atom_id res chain seq x y z
N MET A 1 -4.23 -12.98 3.21
CA MET A 1 -3.03 -12.44 2.55
C MET A 1 -3.36 -10.99 2.19
N VAL A 2 -2.45 -10.01 2.31
CA VAL A 2 -2.78 -8.67 1.81
C VAL A 2 -2.72 -8.81 0.30
N ALA A 3 -3.84 -8.64 -0.37
CA ALA A 3 -3.94 -8.91 -1.80
C ALA A 3 -3.13 -7.92 -2.67
N GLY A 4 -2.49 -6.91 -2.08
CA GLY A 4 -1.63 -5.99 -2.84
C GLY A 4 -1.03 -4.86 -2.01
N ILE A 5 -0.09 -4.16 -2.64
CA ILE A 5 0.46 -2.88 -2.16
C ILE A 5 0.06 -1.76 -3.11
N LEU A 6 0.22 -0.53 -2.64
CA LEU A 6 0.11 0.65 -3.49
C LEU A 6 1.50 0.98 -4.06
N GLY A 7 1.49 1.43 -5.31
CA GLY A 7 2.67 1.91 -6.00
C GLY A 7 2.34 2.98 -7.03
N GLU A 8 3.36 3.68 -7.49
CA GLU A 8 3.27 4.68 -8.55
C GLU A 8 3.98 4.13 -9.80
N LYS A 9 3.31 4.22 -10.95
CA LYS A 9 3.93 3.86 -12.22
C LYS A 9 5.02 4.88 -12.54
N VAL A 10 6.27 4.44 -12.62
CA VAL A 10 7.42 5.30 -12.95
C VAL A 10 7.58 5.40 -14.46
N GLY A 11 7.48 4.27 -15.16
CA GLY A 11 7.69 4.24 -16.59
C GLY A 11 7.86 2.82 -17.13
N MET A 12 8.34 2.74 -18.37
CA MET A 12 8.60 1.48 -19.06
C MET A 12 10.06 1.45 -19.48
N THR A 13 10.67 0.27 -19.39
CA THR A 13 12.02 0.01 -19.88
C THR A 13 12.08 -1.38 -20.49
N ARG A 14 13.26 -1.85 -20.89
CA ARG A 14 13.50 -3.21 -21.34
C ARG A 14 14.64 -3.83 -20.55
N ILE A 15 14.53 -5.13 -20.30
CA ILE A 15 15.57 -5.95 -19.69
C ILE A 15 15.95 -7.03 -20.69
N PHE A 16 17.24 -7.32 -20.80
CA PHE A 16 17.73 -8.43 -21.62
C PHE A 16 17.80 -9.70 -20.77
N ALA A 17 17.08 -10.73 -21.18
CA ALA A 17 17.17 -12.04 -20.56
C ALA A 17 18.51 -12.73 -20.92
N LYS A 18 18.86 -13.79 -20.18
CA LYS A 18 20.13 -14.52 -20.36
C LYS A 18 20.31 -15.12 -21.76
N ASN A 19 19.22 -15.35 -22.47
CA ASN A 19 19.16 -15.82 -23.86
C ASN A 19 19.32 -14.69 -24.91
N GLY A 20 19.50 -13.44 -24.48
CA GLY A 20 19.60 -12.26 -25.37
C GLY A 20 18.27 -11.65 -25.78
N GLU A 21 17.14 -12.17 -25.30
CA GLU A 21 15.81 -11.66 -25.61
C GLU A 21 15.53 -10.32 -24.90
N SER A 22 14.98 -9.35 -25.62
CA SER A 22 14.59 -8.03 -25.08
C SER A 22 13.16 -8.07 -24.56
N ILE A 23 12.99 -8.09 -23.23
CA ILE A 23 11.69 -8.14 -22.58
C ILE A 23 11.27 -6.72 -22.15
N PRO A 24 10.15 -6.18 -22.64
CA PRO A 24 9.62 -4.90 -22.16
C PRO A 24 9.03 -5.06 -20.76
N VAL A 25 9.38 -4.16 -19.86
CA VAL A 25 8.95 -4.19 -18.45
C VAL A 25 8.42 -2.83 -18.01
N THR A 26 7.53 -2.83 -17.02
CA THR A 26 7.03 -1.61 -16.36
C THR A 26 7.66 -1.46 -15.00
N VAL A 27 8.23 -0.30 -14.71
CA VAL A 27 8.80 0.03 -13.41
C VAL A 27 7.71 0.65 -12.54
N ILE A 28 7.44 0.03 -11.40
CA ILE A 28 6.51 0.51 -10.38
C ILE A 28 7.31 0.85 -9.13
N LEU A 29 7.23 2.09 -8.67
CA LEU A 29 7.75 2.52 -7.38
C LEU A 29 6.71 2.15 -6.32
N ALA A 30 6.95 1.07 -5.59
CA ALA A 30 6.07 0.60 -4.53
C ALA A 30 6.76 0.66 -3.17
N GLY A 31 5.98 0.98 -2.14
CA GLY A 31 6.38 0.88 -0.74
C GLY A 31 7.26 2.00 -0.16
N PRO A 32 7.41 2.02 1.18
CA PRO A 32 6.64 1.24 2.15
C PRO A 32 5.18 1.73 2.26
N CYS A 33 4.22 0.80 2.31
CA CYS A 33 2.80 1.11 2.49
C CYS A 33 2.40 0.92 3.95
N GLN A 34 1.92 1.96 4.63
CA GLN A 34 1.56 1.88 6.05
C GLN A 34 0.12 1.40 6.26
N VAL A 35 -0.12 0.48 7.17
CA VAL A 35 -1.47 0.09 7.61
C VAL A 35 -2.04 1.18 8.53
N ILE A 36 -3.13 1.83 8.12
CA ILE A 36 -3.75 2.94 8.87
C ILE A 36 -4.86 2.38 9.78
N GLN A 37 -5.87 1.77 9.16
CA GLN A 37 -7.08 1.32 9.83
C GLN A 37 -7.40 -0.12 9.42
N LYS A 38 -7.87 -0.91 10.38
CA LYS A 38 -8.52 -2.20 10.13
C LYS A 38 -10.03 -2.05 10.24
N LYS A 39 -10.74 -2.70 9.33
CA LYS A 39 -12.20 -2.82 9.34
C LYS A 39 -12.57 -4.26 9.64
N ASN A 40 -13.55 -4.43 10.51
CA ASN A 40 -13.98 -5.73 11.01
C ASN A 40 -15.49 -5.89 10.78
N LEU A 41 -15.95 -7.14 10.64
CA LEU A 41 -17.36 -7.50 10.49
C LEU A 41 -18.27 -6.86 11.55
N GLU A 42 -17.88 -6.86 12.82
CA GLU A 42 -18.72 -6.37 13.93
C GLU A 42 -18.99 -4.86 13.90
N LYS A 43 -18.02 -4.07 13.40
CA LYS A 43 -18.11 -2.59 13.43
C LYS A 43 -18.45 -2.01 12.06
N ASP A 44 -17.90 -2.59 11.00
CA ASP A 44 -17.93 -2.04 9.65
C ASP A 44 -18.73 -2.92 8.68
N GLY A 45 -19.15 -4.13 9.09
CA GLY A 45 -19.92 -5.06 8.25
C GLY A 45 -19.09 -5.84 7.23
N TYR A 46 -17.77 -5.64 7.19
CA TYR A 46 -16.84 -6.39 6.33
C TYR A 46 -15.40 -6.36 6.86
N ASN A 47 -14.58 -7.30 6.39
CA ASN A 47 -13.17 -7.36 6.71
C ASN A 47 -12.35 -6.64 5.63
N ALA A 48 -11.62 -5.59 6.02
CA ALA A 48 -10.71 -4.88 5.14
C ALA A 48 -9.56 -4.22 5.90
N VAL A 49 -8.50 -3.90 5.17
CA VAL A 49 -7.34 -3.17 5.66
C VAL A 49 -7.15 -1.94 4.81
N GLN A 50 -7.00 -0.79 5.47
CA GLN A 50 -6.71 0.47 4.83
C GLN A 50 -5.19 0.69 4.80
N LEU A 51 -4.64 0.81 3.60
CA LEU A 51 -3.23 1.06 3.34
C LEU A 51 -3.01 2.50 2.87
N GLY A 52 -1.87 3.03 3.31
CA GLY A 52 -1.39 4.36 3.00
C GLY A 52 -0.12 4.35 2.18
N PHE A 53 -0.02 5.23 1.18
CA PHE A 53 1.13 5.34 0.30
C PHE A 53 1.45 6.79 -0.07
N LYS A 54 2.75 7.05 -0.30
CA LYS A 54 3.36 8.34 -0.63
C LYS A 54 3.26 9.37 0.49
N GLU A 55 4.33 9.47 1.28
CA GLU A 55 4.47 10.48 2.33
C GLU A 55 4.51 11.89 1.72
N ILE A 56 3.76 12.81 2.32
CA ILE A 56 3.67 14.22 1.91
C ILE A 56 3.78 15.12 3.14
N LYS A 57 4.19 16.37 2.95
CA LYS A 57 4.23 17.35 4.04
C LYS A 57 2.82 17.57 4.61
N GLU A 58 2.67 17.67 5.93
CA GLU A 58 1.38 17.86 6.60
C GLU A 58 0.57 19.04 6.05
N LYS A 59 1.25 20.13 5.67
CA LYS A 59 0.61 21.32 5.06
C LYS A 59 -0.14 21.02 3.75
N LYS A 60 0.16 19.90 3.09
CA LYS A 60 -0.50 19.46 1.84
C LYS A 60 -1.65 18.49 2.08
N VAL A 61 -1.85 18.03 3.32
CA VAL A 61 -2.96 17.14 3.70
C VAL A 61 -4.16 18.01 4.10
N SER A 62 -5.36 17.64 3.66
CA SER A 62 -6.58 18.32 4.12
C SER A 62 -6.85 18.02 5.60
N LYS A 63 -7.39 18.99 6.34
CA LYS A 63 -7.70 18.84 7.78
C LYS A 63 -8.46 17.55 8.16
N PRO A 64 -9.52 17.11 7.44
CA PRO A 64 -10.22 15.87 7.81
C PRO A 64 -9.34 14.62 7.67
N ILE A 65 -8.52 14.56 6.62
CA ILE A 65 -7.60 13.43 6.40
C ILE A 65 -6.49 13.45 7.44
N ALA A 66 -5.92 14.62 7.75
CA ALA A 66 -4.91 14.77 8.78
C ALA A 66 -5.42 14.29 10.15
N ASN A 67 -6.65 14.66 10.53
CA ASN A 67 -7.27 14.20 11.77
C ASN A 67 -7.47 12.68 11.80
N HIS A 68 -7.87 12.08 10.68
CA HIS A 68 -7.99 10.62 10.57
C HIS A 68 -6.63 9.93 10.72
N LEU A 69 -5.59 10.41 10.04
CA LEU A 69 -4.22 9.86 10.15
C LEU A 69 -3.66 10.00 11.57
N ASN A 70 -3.88 11.15 12.21
CA ASN A 70 -3.45 11.40 13.59
C ASN A 70 -4.12 10.47 14.59
N LYS A 71 -5.41 10.13 14.40
CA LYS A 71 -6.12 9.15 15.23
C LYS A 71 -5.43 7.78 15.24
N TYR A 72 -4.86 7.39 14.11
CA TYR A 72 -4.15 6.11 13.94
C TYR A 72 -2.63 6.24 14.03
N LYS A 73 -2.10 7.41 14.42
CA LYS A 73 -0.65 7.72 14.49
C LYS A 73 0.10 7.40 13.19
N ALA A 74 -0.58 7.56 12.05
CA ALA A 74 -0.03 7.33 10.73
C ALA A 74 0.68 8.59 10.20
N LYS A 75 1.67 8.40 9.34
CA LYS A 75 2.38 9.51 8.69
C LYS A 75 1.44 10.29 7.76
N PRO A 76 1.69 11.58 7.47
CA PRO A 76 0.95 12.33 6.47
C PRO A 76 1.19 11.74 5.08
N ILE A 77 0.15 11.15 4.49
CA ILE A 77 0.23 10.38 3.24
C ILE A 77 -0.80 10.87 2.23
N LYS A 78 -0.50 10.73 0.94
CA LYS A 78 -1.35 11.22 -0.14
C LYS A 78 -2.43 10.22 -0.56
N TYR A 79 -2.06 8.94 -0.66
CA TYR A 79 -2.94 7.91 -1.18
C TYR A 79 -3.36 6.98 -0.04
N ILE A 80 -4.67 6.82 0.11
CA ILE A 80 -5.28 5.93 1.08
C ILE A 80 -6.26 5.03 0.32
N ARG A 81 -6.07 3.72 0.40
CA ARG A 81 -6.94 2.73 -0.27
C ARG A 81 -7.25 1.57 0.66
N GLU A 82 -8.41 0.97 0.44
CA GLU A 82 -8.86 -0.21 1.19
C GLU A 82 -8.67 -1.47 0.35
N PHE A 83 -8.20 -2.52 1.00
CA PHE A 83 -8.09 -3.86 0.45
C PHE A 83 -8.98 -4.79 1.28
N LYS A 84 -9.87 -5.52 0.61
CA LYS A 84 -10.65 -6.56 1.25
C LYS A 84 -9.71 -7.70 1.65
N VAL A 85 -9.88 -8.20 2.87
CA VAL A 85 -9.07 -9.31 3.39
C VAL A 85 -10.00 -10.31 4.08
N ASP A 86 -9.64 -11.59 4.07
CA ASP A 86 -10.43 -12.61 4.74
C ASP A 86 -10.38 -12.45 6.27
N ASP A 87 -9.20 -12.08 6.79
CA ASP A 87 -8.96 -11.87 8.21
C ASP A 87 -8.15 -10.57 8.44
N SER A 88 -8.83 -9.58 9.01
CA SER A 88 -8.25 -8.27 9.37
C SER A 88 -7.41 -8.31 10.64
N SER A 89 -7.51 -9.37 11.46
CA SER A 89 -6.79 -9.49 12.74
C SER A 89 -5.30 -9.77 12.56
N LYS A 90 -4.92 -10.27 11.39
CA LYS A 90 -3.53 -10.56 11.01
C LYS A 90 -2.69 -9.30 10.74
N TYR A 91 -3.32 -8.12 10.71
CA TYR A 91 -2.65 -6.85 10.41
C TYR A 91 -2.74 -5.90 11.60
N SER A 92 -1.58 -5.53 12.14
CA SER A 92 -1.48 -4.49 13.16
C SER A 92 -1.47 -3.10 12.53
N SER A 93 -2.27 -2.20 13.12
CA SER A 93 -2.25 -0.77 12.79
C SER A 93 -0.84 -0.20 13.01
N GLY A 94 -0.32 0.52 12.02
CA GLY A 94 1.03 1.07 12.03
C GLY A 94 2.10 0.19 11.38
N SER A 95 1.82 -1.08 11.06
CA SER A 95 2.77 -1.93 10.34
C SER A 95 3.01 -1.45 8.92
N GLU A 96 4.23 -1.67 8.42
CA GLU A 96 4.61 -1.37 7.05
C GLU A 96 4.53 -2.64 6.19
N VAL A 97 3.87 -2.53 5.03
CA VAL A 97 3.85 -3.54 3.99
C VAL A 97 4.85 -3.14 2.91
N LYS A 98 5.86 -3.99 2.72
CA LYS A 98 6.95 -3.79 1.74
C LYS A 98 6.71 -4.61 0.48
N VAL A 99 7.56 -4.40 -0.52
CA VAL A 99 7.54 -5.13 -1.79
C VAL A 99 7.88 -6.62 -1.61
N ASP A 100 8.51 -6.97 -0.48
CA ASP A 100 8.91 -8.34 -0.11
C ASP A 100 7.74 -9.35 -0.05
N ILE A 101 6.49 -8.88 -0.14
CA ILE A 101 5.31 -9.75 -0.23
C ILE A 101 5.18 -10.44 -1.59
N PHE A 102 5.81 -9.91 -2.64
CA PHE A 102 5.82 -10.48 -3.98
C PHE A 102 7.12 -11.23 -4.22
N LYS A 103 7.04 -12.42 -4.79
CA LYS A 103 8.21 -13.17 -5.26
C LYS A 103 8.32 -13.06 -6.77
N GLU A 104 9.53 -13.23 -7.26
CA GLU A 104 9.77 -13.33 -8.70
C GLU A 104 9.01 -14.54 -9.26
N GLY A 105 8.10 -14.30 -10.20
CA GLY A 105 7.28 -15.32 -10.85
C GLY A 105 5.84 -15.44 -10.36
N ASP A 106 5.43 -14.67 -9.33
CA ASP A 106 4.04 -14.58 -8.87
C ASP A 106 3.11 -13.81 -9.82
#